data_AF-A0A2S6AZB6-F1
#
_entry.id   AF-A0A2S6AZB6-F1
#
_cell.length_a   1.000
_cell.length_b   1.000
_cell.length_c   1.000
_cell.angle_alpha   90.00
_cell.angle_beta   90.00
_cell.angle_gamma   90.00
#
_symmetry.space_group_name_H-M   'P 1'
#
loop_
_entity.id
_entity.type
_entity.pdbx_description
1 polymer ?
#
loop_
_entity_poly.entity_id
_entity_poly.type
_entity_poly.pdbx_seq_one_letter_code
_entity_poly.pdbx_strand_id
1 'polypeptide(L)'
;AFSVLAYDGGQPVGLVNCIEGFSTFACKPLVNVHDVVVLPSHRGQRVAQKMFAQVEQEARRRGACKLTLEVLSGNAPALRAY
;
A
#
# COMPACT_ATOMS: atom_id res chain seq x y z
N ALA A 1 9.70 -0.10 8.82
CA ALA A 1 8.85 0.62 7.85
C ALA A 1 9.45 0.51 6.46
N PHE A 2 8.66 0.66 5.41
CA PHE A 2 9.13 0.72 4.02
C PHE A 2 8.17 1.51 3.14
N SER A 3 8.62 1.91 1.96
CA SER A 3 7.78 2.61 0.97
C SER A 3 7.90 1.94 -0.39
N VAL A 4 6.81 1.97 -1.16
CA VAL A 4 6.75 1.56 -2.56
C VAL A 4 6.51 2.80 -3.41
N LEU A 5 7.35 3.02 -4.41
CA LEU A 5 7.20 4.09 -5.39
C LEU A 5 6.80 3.50 -6.74
N ALA A 6 5.83 4.13 -7.39
CA ALA A 6 5.52 3.87 -8.79
C ALA A 6 6.18 4.93 -9.66
N TYR A 7 6.83 4.49 -10.73
CA TYR A 7 7.45 5.34 -11.73
C TYR A 7 6.78 5.15 -13.09
N ASP A 8 6.61 6.24 -13.83
CA ASP A 8 6.40 6.23 -15.27
C ASP A 8 7.68 6.79 -15.94
N GLY A 9 8.47 5.89 -16.51
CA GLY A 9 9.85 6.19 -16.91
C GLY A 9 10.69 6.67 -15.72
N GLY A 10 11.20 7.90 -15.80
CA GLY A 10 11.96 8.54 -14.71
C GLY A 10 11.12 9.34 -13.71
N GLN A 11 9.81 9.49 -13.96
CA GLN A 11 8.95 10.34 -13.13
C GLN A 11 8.27 9.50 -12.05
N PRO A 12 8.36 9.88 -10.75
CA PRO A 12 7.56 9.26 -9.71
C PRO A 12 6.10 9.70 -9.83
N VAL A 13 5.18 8.73 -9.89
CA VAL A 13 3.74 8.96 -10.13
C VAL A 13 2.85 8.42 -9.01
N GLY A 14 3.40 7.62 -8.10
CA GLY A 14 2.68 7.12 -6.94
C GLY A 14 3.60 6.71 -5.80
N LEU A 15 3.03 6.67 -4.60
CA LEU A 15 3.69 6.32 -3.35
C LEU A 15 2.74 5.51 -2.46
N VAL A 16 3.26 4.49 -1.81
CA VAL A 16 2.63 3.84 -0.66
C VAL A 16 3.62 3.80 0.50
N ASN A 17 3.21 4.30 1.67
CA ASN A 17 3.98 4.18 2.90
C ASN A 17 3.44 3.06 3.78
N CYS A 18 4.34 2.21 4.26
CA CYS A 18 4.00 1.05 5.06
C CYS A 18 4.75 1.06 6.40
N ILE A 19 4.00 0.89 7.48
CA ILE A 19 4.52 0.77 8.84
C ILE A 19 4.44 -0.69 9.25
N GLU A 20 5.52 -1.19 9.83
CA GLU A 20 5.56 -2.55 10.38
C GLU A 20 5.08 -2.53 11.83
N GLY A 21 4.30 -3.53 12.19
CA GLY A 21 3.88 -3.78 13.57
C GLY A 21 4.05 -5.24 13.93
N PHE A 22 3.48 -5.62 15.08
CA PHE A 22 3.51 -6.99 15.57
C PHE A 22 2.12 -7.43 16.04
N SER A 23 1.71 -8.63 15.63
CA SER A 23 0.51 -9.27 16.15
C SER A 23 0.89 -10.18 17.32
N THR A 24 0.44 -9.85 18.52
CA THR A 24 0.62 -10.69 19.71
C THR A 24 -0.16 -12.00 19.62
N PHE A 25 -1.34 -12.00 18.98
CA PHE A 25 -2.15 -13.20 18.79
C PHE A 25 -1.50 -14.22 17.83
N ALA A 26 -0.91 -13.75 16.74
CA ALA A 26 -0.24 -14.63 15.77
C ALA A 26 1.25 -14.83 16.08
N CYS A 27 1.80 -14.08 17.05
CA CYS A 27 3.23 -13.99 17.34
C CYS A 27 4.07 -13.74 16.07
N LYS A 28 3.57 -12.85 15.19
CA LYS A 28 4.15 -12.59 13.86
C LYS A 28 4.10 -11.10 13.50
N PRO A 29 4.99 -10.62 12.61
CA PRO A 29 4.92 -9.26 12.07
C PRO A 29 3.58 -8.99 11.38
N LEU A 30 3.20 -7.71 11.26
CA LEU A 30 2.13 -7.25 10.40
C LEU A 30 2.60 -6.00 9.64
N VAL A 31 1.94 -5.69 8.53
CA VAL A 31 2.16 -4.45 7.80
C VAL A 31 0.88 -3.64 7.78
N ASN A 32 0.96 -2.34 8.10
CA ASN A 32 -0.13 -1.39 7.95
C ASN A 32 0.23 -0.39 6.85
N VAL A 33 -0.65 -0.24 5.86
CA VAL A 33 -0.56 0.81 4.84
C VAL A 33 -1.08 2.11 5.45
N HIS A 34 -0.18 3.09 5.56
CA HIS A 34 -0.47 4.37 6.19
C HIS A 34 -0.96 5.40 5.18
N ASP A 35 -0.25 5.54 4.05
CA ASP A 35 -0.59 6.50 3.01
C ASP A 35 -0.54 5.86 1.62
N VAL A 36 -1.44 6.29 0.75
CA VAL A 36 -1.47 5.91 -0.67
C VAL A 36 -1.72 7.16 -1.50
N VAL A 37 -0.81 7.46 -2.42
CA VAL A 37 -0.92 8.61 -3.32
C VAL A 37 -0.68 8.17 -4.74
N VAL A 38 -1.52 8.64 -5.66
CA VAL A 38 -1.32 8.57 -7.11
C VAL A 38 -1.57 9.96 -7.68
N LEU A 39 -0.61 10.46 -8.47
CA LEU A 39 -0.73 11.76 -9.14
C LEU A 39 -2.02 11.80 -9.98
N PRO A 40 -2.75 12.93 -10.00
CA PRO A 40 -4.02 13.04 -10.73
C PRO A 40 -3.95 12.57 -12.19
N SER A 41 -2.85 12.87 -12.88
CA SER A 41 -2.60 12.48 -14.28
C SER A 41 -2.53 10.97 -14.51
N HIS A 42 -2.28 10.17 -13.47
CA HIS A 42 -2.09 8.73 -13.55
C HIS A 42 -3.19 7.93 -12.82
N ARG A 43 -4.25 8.62 -12.36
CA ARG A 43 -5.43 7.97 -11.76
C ARG A 43 -6.23 7.23 -12.84
N GLY A 44 -6.96 6.19 -12.43
CA GLY A 44 -7.72 5.33 -13.35
C GLY A 44 -6.87 4.31 -14.13
N GLN A 45 -5.54 4.37 -14.04
CA GLN A 45 -4.62 3.47 -14.75
C GLN A 45 -4.14 2.27 -13.90
N ARG A 46 -4.86 1.98 -12.81
CA ARG A 46 -4.56 0.90 -11.85
C ARG A 46 -3.19 0.98 -11.16
N VAL A 47 -2.62 2.18 -11.02
CA VAL A 47 -1.30 2.39 -10.38
C VAL A 47 -1.32 1.96 -8.91
N ALA A 48 -2.37 2.31 -8.16
CA ALA A 48 -2.51 1.92 -6.75
C ALA A 48 -2.51 0.40 -6.57
N GLN A 49 -3.27 -0.32 -7.42
CA GLN A 49 -3.35 -1.78 -7.38
C GLN A 49 -1.98 -2.44 -7.65
N LYS A 50 -1.20 -1.89 -8.60
CA LYS A 50 0.17 -2.36 -8.86
C LYS A 50 1.08 -2.14 -7.65
N MET A 51 0.98 -0.98 -6.99
CA MET A 51 1.74 -0.72 -5.77
C MET A 51 1.30 -1.64 -4.62
N PHE A 52 0.01 -1.89 -4.44
CA PHE A 52 -0.48 -2.83 -3.43
C PHE A 52 0.01 -4.26 -3.66
N ALA A 53 0.09 -4.72 -4.90
CA ALA A 53 0.69 -6.02 -5.22
C ALA A 53 2.17 -6.10 -4.80
N GLN A 54 2.93 -5.01 -4.98
CA GLN A 54 4.32 -4.92 -4.52
C GLN A 54 4.42 -4.89 -2.99
N VAL A 55 3.53 -4.14 -2.32
CA VAL A 55 3.43 -4.12 -0.85
C VAL A 55 3.12 -5.51 -0.31
N GLU A 56 2.20 -6.25 -0.95
CA GLU A 56 1.87 -7.62 -0.55
C GLU A 56 3.07 -8.57 -0.68
N GLN A 57 3.80 -8.50 -1.80
CA GLN A 57 5.03 -9.28 -2.00
C GLN A 57 6.06 -8.99 -0.90
N GLU A 58 6.26 -7.71 -0.58
CA GLU A 58 7.20 -7.29 0.46
C GLU A 58 6.74 -7.71 1.87
N ALA A 59 5.44 -7.61 2.17
CA ALA A 59 4.87 -8.06 3.43
C ALA A 59 5.03 -9.58 3.61
N ARG A 60 4.79 -10.36 2.54
CA ARG A 60 5.02 -11.81 2.54
C ARG A 60 6.50 -12.15 2.75
N ARG A 61 7.41 -11.44 2.08
CA ARG A 61 8.87 -11.61 2.25
C ARG A 61 9.32 -11.35 3.69
N ARG A 62 8.68 -10.42 4.38
CA ARG A 62 8.92 -10.11 5.80
C ARG A 62 8.25 -11.07 6.78
N GLY A 63 7.49 -12.05 6.29
CA GLY A 63 6.74 -12.99 7.12
C GLY A 63 5.55 -12.38 7.84
N ALA A 64 5.01 -11.26 7.32
CA ALA A 64 3.86 -10.60 7.92
C ALA A 64 2.62 -11.49 7.84
N CYS A 65 1.89 -11.62 8.96
CA CYS A 65 0.69 -12.44 9.03
C CYS A 65 -0.57 -11.72 8.54
N LYS A 66 -0.53 -10.38 8.42
CA LYS A 66 -1.61 -9.57 7.89
C LYS A 66 -1.08 -8.27 7.26
N LEU A 67 -1.80 -7.81 6.25
CA LEU A 67 -1.69 -6.49 5.66
C LEU A 67 -2.99 -5.74 5.95
N THR A 68 -2.91 -4.53 6.53
CA THR A 68 -4.08 -3.70 6.84
C THR A 68 -3.96 -2.36 6.15
N LEU A 69 -5.10 -1.73 5.87
CA LEU A 69 -5.19 -0.36 5.39
C LEU A 69 -6.48 0.26 5.93
N GLU A 70 -6.46 1.56 6.18
CA GLU A 70 -7.63 2.31 6.65
C GLU A 70 -8.01 3.35 5.60
N VAL A 71 -9.32 3.52 5.37
CA VAL A 71 -9.84 4.57 4.49
C VAL A 71 -11.00 5.27 5.16
N LEU A 72 -11.01 6.60 5.02
CA LEU A 72 -12.15 7.43 5.40
C LEU A 72 -13.39 7.01 4.62
N SER A 73 -14.51 6.81 5.32
CA SER A 73 -15.79 6.35 4.74
C SER A 73 -16.31 7.22 3.60
N GLY A 74 -15.96 8.50 3.56
CA GLY A 74 -16.31 9.42 2.47
C GLY A 74 -15.41 9.35 1.22
N ASN A 75 -14.32 8.58 1.25
CA ASN A 75 -13.34 8.53 0.16
C ASN A 75 -13.71 7.48 -0.88
N ALA A 76 -14.79 7.73 -1.62
CA ALA A 76 -15.29 6.84 -2.67
C ALA A 76 -14.25 6.44 -3.74
N PRO A 77 -13.29 7.31 -4.15
CA PRO A 77 -12.20 6.89 -5.03
C PRO A 77 -11.28 5.84 -4.40
N ALA A 78 -10.86 6.03 -3.15
CA ALA A 78 -10.05 5.03 -2.45
C ALA A 78 -10.83 3.75 -2.19
N LEU A 79 -12.13 3.86 -1.86
CA LEU A 79 -13.07 2.73 -1.73
C LEU A 79 -13.16 1.81 -2.93
N ARG A 80 -12.86 2.32 -4.12
CA ARG A 80 -12.87 1.53 -5.36
C ARG A 80 -11.49 1.01 -5.76
N ALA A 81 -10.45 1.34 -5.00
CA ALA A 81 -9.07 0.98 -5.32
C ALA A 81 -8.63 -0.36 -4.71
N TYR A 82 -9.40 -0.89 -3.77
CA TYR A 82 -9.32 -2.25 -3.22
C TYR A 82 -10.47 -3.12 -3.73
#